data_AF-A0A379V1L9-F1
#
_entry.id   AF-A0A379V1L9-F1
#
_cell.length_a   1.000
_cell.length_b   1.000
_cell.length_c   1.000
_cell.angle_alpha   90.00
_cell.angle_beta   90.00
_cell.angle_gamma   90.00
#
_symmetry.space_group_name_H-M   'P 1'
#
loop_
_entity.id
_entity.type
_entity.pdbx_description
1 polymer ?
#
loop_
_entity_poly.entity_id
_entity_poly.type
_entity_poly.pdbx_seq_one_letter_code
_entity_poly.pdbx_strand_id
1 'polypeptide(L)'
;MTWLRDRGYATLTMYQLEDYIYNRANFPARAVAITFDDGLKSVSRYAYPVLKQYDMKATAFIISSRIKRHPQKWNPRSLQFMSVSELRKISDVFDFQSHTHFLHRVDGHRRPILYSRSYHNILFDFERSRRALTQFTPHVFYLSYPFGGYNATAIKAAKDAGFHLAVTTVRGKVKPGDNPMLLKRLYILRTDSLETMSRLISNQPQG
;
A
#
# COMPACT_ATOMS: atom_id res chain seq x y z
N MET A 1 11.13 -7.46 -11.37
CA MET A 1 12.08 -7.36 -10.23
C MET A 1 13.53 -7.38 -10.71
N THR A 2 13.91 -8.29 -11.61
CA THR A 2 15.23 -8.33 -12.28
C THR A 2 15.73 -6.96 -12.73
N TRP A 3 14.92 -6.23 -13.50
CA TRP A 3 15.29 -4.88 -13.97
C TRP A 3 15.59 -3.89 -12.84
N LEU A 4 14.83 -3.92 -11.74
CA LEU A 4 15.08 -3.03 -10.59
C LEU A 4 16.44 -3.34 -9.95
N ARG A 5 16.71 -4.63 -9.70
CA ARG A 5 17.99 -5.10 -9.18
C ARG A 5 19.14 -4.70 -10.10
N ASP A 6 19.04 -5.02 -11.39
CA ASP A 6 20.11 -4.80 -12.37
C ASP A 6 20.38 -3.29 -12.61
N ARG A 7 19.38 -2.44 -12.37
CA ARG A 7 19.53 -0.98 -12.40
C ARG A 7 19.92 -0.36 -11.06
N GLY A 8 20.19 -1.18 -10.04
CA GLY A 8 20.65 -0.74 -8.72
C GLY A 8 19.59 -0.01 -7.90
N TYR A 9 18.30 -0.34 -8.06
CA TYR A 9 17.25 0.19 -7.19
C TYR A 9 17.22 -0.54 -5.85
N ALA A 10 17.25 0.22 -4.77
CA ALA A 10 16.94 -0.26 -3.44
C ALA A 10 15.42 -0.25 -3.19
N THR A 11 14.91 -1.23 -2.44
CA THR A 11 13.51 -1.21 -2.00
C THR A 11 13.40 -0.61 -0.61
N LEU A 12 12.63 0.46 -0.47
CA LEU A 12 12.35 1.08 0.82
C LEU A 12 11.13 0.46 1.46
N THR A 13 11.19 0.29 2.78
CA THR A 13 10.01 0.13 3.64
C THR A 13 9.25 1.46 3.74
N MET A 14 8.00 1.42 4.20
CA MET A 14 7.25 2.67 4.44
C MET A 14 7.85 3.50 5.59
N TYR A 15 8.50 2.88 6.58
CA TYR A 15 9.26 3.58 7.62
C TYR A 15 10.41 4.40 7.03
N GLN A 16 11.17 3.77 6.14
CA GLN A 16 12.22 4.46 5.39
C GLN A 16 11.66 5.56 4.48
N LEU A 17 10.51 5.34 3.84
CA LEU A 17 9.86 6.40 3.06
C LEU A 17 9.43 7.59 3.94
N GLU A 18 8.96 7.33 5.17
CA GLU A 18 8.64 8.37 6.14
C GLU A 18 9.88 9.21 6.48
N ASP A 19 10.99 8.55 6.78
CA ASP A 19 12.27 9.23 7.03
C ASP A 19 12.74 10.03 5.82
N TYR A 20 12.52 9.54 4.60
CA TYR A 20 12.81 10.28 3.36
C TYR A 20 11.98 11.55 3.22
N ILE A 21 10.67 11.47 3.49
CA ILE A 21 9.76 12.61 3.38
C ILE A 21 10.15 13.71 4.37
N TYR A 22 10.56 13.33 5.58
CA TYR A 22 10.97 14.25 6.64
C TYR A 22 12.46 14.60 6.63
N ASN A 23 13.22 14.16 5.63
CA ASN A 23 14.66 14.42 5.50
C ASN A 23 15.48 13.99 6.74
N ARG A 24 15.14 12.83 7.32
CA ARG A 24 15.76 12.29 8.55
C ARG A 24 16.90 11.31 8.29
N ALA A 25 17.08 10.86 7.05
CA ALA A 25 18.13 9.94 6.66
C ALA A 25 18.58 10.16 5.21
N ASN A 26 19.78 9.68 4.89
CA ASN A 26 20.28 9.62 3.52
C ASN A 26 19.76 8.36 2.83
N PHE A 27 19.28 8.50 1.61
CA PHE A 27 18.71 7.41 0.83
C PHE A 27 19.52 7.13 -0.43
N PRO A 28 19.50 5.89 -0.93
CA PRO A 28 20.09 5.56 -2.22
C PRO A 28 19.52 6.44 -3.34
N ALA A 29 20.36 6.84 -4.29
CA ALA A 29 19.94 7.68 -5.42
C ALA A 29 18.82 7.03 -6.27
N ARG A 30 18.71 5.70 -6.24
CA ARG A 30 17.66 4.92 -6.89
C ARG A 30 16.94 4.08 -5.85
N ALA A 31 15.73 4.49 -5.52
CA ALA A 31 14.93 3.83 -4.51
C ALA A 31 13.47 3.74 -4.96
N VAL A 32 12.79 2.65 -4.59
CA VAL A 32 11.35 2.46 -4.79
C VAL A 32 10.71 1.88 -3.54
N ALA A 33 9.53 2.36 -3.17
CA ALA A 33 8.66 1.67 -2.22
C ALA A 33 7.67 0.80 -3.01
N ILE A 34 7.71 -0.51 -2.83
CA ILE A 34 6.83 -1.45 -3.53
C ILE A 34 5.58 -1.69 -2.67
N THR A 35 4.41 -1.39 -3.21
CA THR A 35 3.14 -1.52 -2.47
C THR A 35 2.12 -2.37 -3.21
N PHE A 36 1.38 -3.20 -2.50
CA PHE A 36 0.25 -3.99 -3.01
C PHE A 36 -1.01 -3.66 -2.21
N ASP A 37 -2.12 -3.42 -2.87
CA ASP A 37 -3.38 -3.09 -2.20
C ASP A 37 -4.26 -4.36 -2.01
N ASP A 38 -5.38 -4.18 -1.30
CA ASP A 38 -6.49 -5.11 -1.09
C ASP A 38 -6.24 -6.36 -0.23
N GLY A 39 -5.00 -6.83 -0.10
CA GLY A 39 -4.70 -8.08 0.62
C GLY A 39 -5.11 -9.34 -0.15
N LEU A 40 -4.93 -9.33 -1.46
CA LEU A 40 -5.29 -10.45 -2.34
C LEU A 40 -4.38 -11.66 -2.15
N LYS A 41 -4.97 -12.87 -2.23
CA LYS A 41 -4.27 -14.17 -2.18
C LYS A 41 -3.27 -14.35 -3.34
N SER A 42 -3.45 -13.64 -4.44
CA SER A 42 -2.48 -13.61 -5.54
C SER A 42 -1.14 -13.02 -5.12
N VAL A 43 -1.11 -12.09 -4.15
CA VAL A 43 0.12 -11.47 -3.64
C VAL A 43 0.98 -12.52 -2.93
N SER A 44 0.40 -13.30 -2.01
CA SER A 44 1.13 -14.39 -1.34
C SER A 44 1.54 -15.51 -2.30
N ARG A 45 0.78 -15.73 -3.37
CA ARG A 45 1.05 -16.80 -4.34
C ARG A 45 2.15 -16.44 -5.35
N TYR A 46 2.14 -15.21 -5.86
CA TYR A 46 2.96 -14.80 -7.00
C TYR A 46 4.00 -13.74 -6.66
N ALA A 47 3.63 -12.70 -5.91
CA ALA A 47 4.55 -11.61 -5.60
C ALA A 47 5.56 -12.01 -4.53
N TYR A 48 5.10 -12.68 -3.45
CA TYR A 48 5.94 -13.11 -2.34
C TYR A 48 7.17 -13.92 -2.74
N PRO A 49 7.07 -15.06 -3.45
CA PRO A 49 8.26 -15.84 -3.80
C PRO A 49 9.24 -15.07 -4.68
N VAL A 50 8.74 -14.21 -5.57
CA VAL A 50 9.60 -13.37 -6.43
C VAL A 50 10.32 -12.32 -5.58
N LEU A 51 9.61 -11.54 -4.76
CA LEU A 51 10.25 -10.52 -3.91
C LEU A 51 11.29 -11.15 -2.98
N LYS A 52 10.98 -12.32 -2.40
CA LYS A 52 11.92 -13.09 -1.57
C LYS A 52 13.18 -13.49 -2.32
N GLN A 53 13.04 -13.99 -3.56
CA GLN A 53 14.18 -14.37 -4.41
C GLN A 53 15.12 -13.20 -4.71
N TYR A 54 14.59 -11.97 -4.79
CA TYR A 54 15.37 -10.76 -5.08
C TYR A 54 15.78 -9.98 -3.84
N ASP A 55 15.54 -10.51 -2.63
CA ASP A 55 15.73 -9.82 -1.34
C ASP A 55 15.09 -8.42 -1.29
N MET A 56 13.90 -8.31 -1.87
CA MET A 56 13.14 -7.07 -1.96
C MET A 56 12.04 -7.05 -0.90
N LYS A 57 11.91 -5.93 -0.18
CA LYS A 57 10.80 -5.71 0.77
C LYS A 57 9.65 -4.98 0.10
N ALA A 58 8.44 -5.20 0.61
CA ALA A 58 7.23 -4.54 0.13
C ALA A 58 6.25 -4.27 1.27
N THR A 59 5.24 -3.44 0.99
CA THR A 59 4.11 -3.20 1.88
C THR A 59 2.83 -3.72 1.25
N ALA A 60 2.02 -4.44 2.02
CA ALA A 60 0.67 -4.81 1.63
C ALA A 60 -0.35 -3.98 2.43
N PHE A 61 -1.13 -3.14 1.74
CA PHE A 61 -2.27 -2.44 2.33
C PHE A 61 -3.47 -3.39 2.36
N ILE A 62 -3.88 -3.79 3.56
CA ILE A 62 -4.88 -4.84 3.79
C ILE A 62 -6.23 -4.23 4.15
N ILE A 63 -7.29 -4.70 3.46
CA ILE A 63 -8.67 -4.45 3.89
C ILE A 63 -8.98 -5.42 5.03
N SER A 64 -8.93 -4.95 6.27
CA SER A 64 -8.91 -5.86 7.43
C SER A 64 -10.19 -6.70 7.58
N SER A 65 -11.36 -6.22 7.13
CA SER A 65 -12.59 -7.02 7.13
C SER A 65 -12.61 -8.16 6.09
N ARG A 66 -11.68 -8.17 5.13
CA ARG A 66 -11.62 -9.18 4.07
C ARG A 66 -10.65 -10.32 4.37
N ILE A 67 -9.86 -10.21 5.44
CA ILE A 67 -8.96 -11.27 5.92
C ILE A 67 -9.78 -12.53 6.20
N LYS A 68 -9.32 -13.66 5.67
CA LYS A 68 -10.00 -14.95 5.86
C LYS A 68 -9.48 -15.66 7.11
N ARG A 69 -10.39 -16.32 7.83
CA ARG A 69 -9.99 -17.19 8.95
C ARG A 69 -9.15 -18.37 8.49
N HIS A 70 -9.53 -18.98 7.36
CA HIS A 70 -8.87 -20.13 6.76
C HIS A 70 -8.53 -19.88 5.28
N PRO A 71 -7.47 -20.52 4.74
CA PRO A 71 -7.12 -20.40 3.33
C PRO A 71 -8.27 -20.86 2.42
N GLN A 72 -8.52 -20.09 1.37
CA GLN A 72 -9.42 -20.49 0.29
C GLN A 72 -8.67 -21.38 -0.72
N LYS A 73 -9.35 -22.34 -1.37
CA LYS A 73 -8.80 -23.07 -2.54
C LYS A 73 -8.51 -22.08 -3.66
N TRP A 74 -7.31 -22.13 -4.25
CA TRP A 74 -6.94 -21.18 -5.30
C TRP A 74 -7.86 -21.28 -6.52
N ASN A 75 -8.40 -20.14 -6.94
CA ASN A 75 -9.15 -19.98 -8.18
C ASN A 75 -8.75 -18.65 -8.85
N PRO A 76 -8.00 -18.68 -9.96
CA PRO A 76 -7.51 -17.48 -10.65
C PRO A 76 -8.62 -16.65 -11.30
N ARG A 77 -9.84 -17.18 -11.40
CA ARG A 77 -11.00 -16.47 -11.97
C ARG A 77 -11.80 -15.70 -10.90
N SER A 78 -11.39 -15.75 -9.64
CA SER A 78 -12.11 -15.11 -8.53
C SER A 78 -11.19 -14.21 -7.70
N LEU A 79 -11.75 -13.12 -7.17
CA LEU A 79 -11.06 -12.31 -6.17
C LEU A 79 -11.06 -13.06 -4.83
N GLN A 80 -9.86 -13.45 -4.40
CA GLN A 80 -9.64 -14.17 -3.14
C GLN A 80 -8.70 -13.35 -2.27
N PHE A 81 -8.97 -13.36 -0.97
CA PHE A 81 -8.22 -12.58 0.01
C PHE A 81 -7.39 -13.51 0.89
N MET A 82 -6.25 -13.02 1.34
CA MET A 82 -5.36 -13.79 2.19
C MET A 82 -6.03 -14.17 3.50
N SER A 83 -5.71 -15.38 3.97
CA SER A 83 -6.05 -15.83 5.30
C SER A 83 -5.03 -15.37 6.35
N VAL A 84 -5.37 -15.49 7.64
CA VAL A 84 -4.46 -15.25 8.77
C VAL A 84 -3.14 -16.00 8.59
N SER A 85 -3.19 -17.29 8.23
CA SER A 85 -1.98 -18.09 8.02
C SER A 85 -1.16 -17.63 6.81
N GLU A 86 -1.80 -17.10 5.77
CA GLU A 86 -1.10 -16.60 4.58
C GLU A 86 -0.43 -15.26 4.83
N LEU A 87 -1.06 -14.38 5.62
CA LEU A 87 -0.42 -13.14 6.09
C LEU A 87 0.80 -13.47 6.94
N ARG A 88 0.67 -14.37 7.92
CA ARG A 88 1.82 -14.82 8.75
C ARG A 88 2.93 -15.44 7.92
N LYS A 89 2.60 -16.15 6.85
CA LYS A 89 3.61 -16.80 5.98
C LYS A 89 4.49 -15.80 5.24
N ILE A 90 4.00 -14.61 4.90
CA ILE A 90 4.72 -13.66 4.04
C ILE A 90 5.33 -12.48 4.81
N SER A 91 5.24 -12.49 6.14
CA SER A 91 5.66 -11.37 7.00
C SER A 91 7.18 -11.14 7.03
N ASP A 92 7.98 -12.07 6.51
CA ASP A 92 9.42 -11.87 6.33
C ASP A 92 9.76 -10.93 5.17
N VAL A 93 8.84 -10.72 4.23
CA VAL A 93 9.01 -9.88 3.03
C VAL A 93 8.07 -8.68 3.04
N PHE A 94 6.88 -8.85 3.60
CA PHE A 94 5.83 -7.83 3.61
C PHE A 94 5.61 -7.25 5.00
N ASP A 95 5.55 -5.91 5.05
CA ASP A 95 4.88 -5.20 6.12
C ASP A 95 3.39 -5.00 5.79
N PHE A 96 2.52 -5.02 6.81
CA PHE A 96 1.07 -4.99 6.64
C PHE A 96 0.47 -3.69 7.15
N GLN A 97 -0.08 -2.89 6.24
CA GLN A 97 -0.59 -1.56 6.55
C GLN A 97 -2.07 -1.44 6.20
N SER A 98 -2.72 -0.34 6.58
CA SER A 98 -4.17 -0.24 6.50
C SER A 98 -4.66 0.09 5.09
N HIS A 99 -5.62 -0.69 4.58
CA HIS A 99 -6.48 -0.29 3.47
C HIS A 99 -7.94 -0.13 3.93
N THR A 100 -8.10 0.43 5.15
CA THR A 100 -9.39 0.57 5.86
C THR A 100 -9.95 -0.77 6.34
N HIS A 101 -10.95 -0.71 7.22
CA HIS A 101 -11.66 -1.92 7.64
C HIS A 101 -12.74 -2.28 6.64
N PHE A 102 -13.66 -1.37 6.34
CA PHE A 102 -14.86 -1.62 5.53
C PHE A 102 -15.11 -0.58 4.43
N LEU A 103 -14.35 0.52 4.41
CA LEU A 103 -14.57 1.64 3.50
C LEU A 103 -14.15 1.39 2.05
N HIS A 104 -13.56 0.24 1.74
CA HIS A 104 -13.23 -0.17 0.37
C HIS A 104 -14.45 -0.63 -0.44
N ARG A 105 -15.39 0.30 -0.67
CA ARG A 105 -16.62 0.11 -1.44
C ARG A 105 -16.99 1.40 -2.18
N VAL A 106 -17.82 1.25 -3.20
CA VAL A 106 -18.45 2.37 -3.90
C VAL A 106 -19.95 2.38 -3.68
N ASP A 107 -20.56 3.56 -3.81
CA ASP A 107 -22.01 3.73 -3.80
C ASP A 107 -22.65 3.39 -5.18
N GLY A 108 -23.96 3.63 -5.31
CA GLY A 108 -24.70 3.39 -6.55
C GLY A 108 -24.22 4.22 -7.76
N HIS A 109 -23.46 5.30 -7.52
CA HIS A 109 -22.87 6.15 -8.56
C HIS A 109 -21.38 5.87 -8.78
N ARG A 110 -20.87 4.74 -8.26
CA ARG A 110 -19.45 4.34 -8.33
C ARG A 110 -18.50 5.33 -7.65
N ARG A 111 -18.97 6.10 -6.67
CA ARG A 111 -18.12 6.99 -5.86
C ARG A 111 -17.69 6.25 -4.58
N PRO A 112 -16.47 6.46 -4.08
CA PRO A 112 -16.04 5.90 -2.81
C PRO A 112 -17.03 6.21 -1.69
N ILE A 113 -17.52 5.19 -0.98
CA ILE A 113 -18.48 5.40 0.12
C ILE A 113 -17.91 6.25 1.24
N LEU A 114 -16.57 6.36 1.32
CA LEU A 114 -15.86 7.23 2.24
C LEU A 114 -16.35 8.69 2.17
N TYR A 115 -16.79 9.18 1.00
CA TYR A 115 -17.30 10.54 0.85
C TYR A 115 -18.65 10.79 1.50
N SER A 116 -19.46 9.75 1.72
CA SER A 116 -20.77 9.86 2.37
C SER A 116 -20.74 9.45 3.84
N ARG A 117 -19.57 9.15 4.41
CA ARG A 117 -19.44 8.83 5.83
C ARG A 117 -19.13 10.08 6.66
N SER A 118 -19.72 10.13 7.85
CA SER A 118 -19.36 11.11 8.86
C SER A 118 -17.92 10.91 9.33
N TYR A 119 -17.32 11.98 9.86
CA TYR A 119 -15.99 11.95 10.47
C TYR A 119 -15.82 10.79 11.47
N HIS A 120 -16.76 10.62 12.41
CA HIS A 120 -16.72 9.57 13.42
C HIS A 120 -16.71 8.15 12.82
N ASN A 121 -17.50 7.92 11.76
CA ASN A 121 -17.53 6.63 11.09
C ASN A 121 -16.20 6.33 10.37
N ILE A 122 -15.56 7.35 9.78
CA ILE A 122 -14.27 7.20 9.12
C ILE A 122 -13.18 6.92 10.17
N LEU A 123 -13.14 7.71 11.24
CA LEU A 123 -12.18 7.53 12.35
C LEU A 123 -12.29 6.12 12.95
N PHE A 124 -13.51 5.69 13.29
CA PHE A 124 -13.73 4.38 13.89
C PHE A 124 -13.31 3.23 12.96
N ASP A 125 -13.58 3.34 11.65
CA ASP A 125 -13.16 2.34 10.67
C ASP A 125 -11.63 2.26 10.57
N PHE A 126 -10.96 3.41 10.54
CA PHE A 126 -9.51 3.52 10.50
C PHE A 126 -8.84 2.90 11.74
N GLU A 127 -9.30 3.26 12.93
CA GLU A 127 -8.79 2.67 14.17
C GLU A 127 -9.06 1.17 14.25
N ARG A 128 -10.26 0.73 13.85
CA ARG A 128 -10.59 -0.70 13.80
C ARG A 128 -9.65 -1.44 12.86
N SER A 129 -9.32 -0.86 11.71
CA SER A 129 -8.36 -1.44 10.78
C SER A 129 -6.98 -1.60 11.41
N ARG A 130 -6.49 -0.56 12.09
CA ARG A 130 -5.22 -0.61 12.81
C ARG A 130 -5.22 -1.72 13.86
N ARG A 131 -6.22 -1.73 14.75
CA ARG A 131 -6.35 -2.75 15.82
C ARG A 131 -6.42 -4.18 15.26
N ALA A 132 -7.07 -4.38 14.12
CA ALA A 132 -7.14 -5.70 13.50
C ALA A 132 -5.79 -6.17 12.95
N LEU A 133 -4.94 -5.25 12.50
CA LEU A 133 -3.65 -5.56 11.88
C LEU A 133 -2.47 -5.67 12.86
N THR A 134 -2.61 -5.20 14.10
CA THR A 134 -1.54 -5.29 15.12
C THR A 134 -1.10 -6.72 15.45
N GLN A 135 -1.93 -7.71 15.14
CA GLN A 135 -1.58 -9.13 15.30
C GLN A 135 -0.56 -9.65 14.26
N PHE A 136 -0.27 -8.85 13.21
CA PHE A 136 0.63 -9.19 12.11
C PHE A 136 1.83 -8.25 12.01
N THR A 137 1.68 -6.99 12.43
CA THR A 137 2.76 -6.00 12.47
C THR A 137 2.64 -5.18 13.76
N PRO A 138 3.74 -4.82 14.45
CA PRO A 138 3.67 -4.07 15.69
C PRO A 138 3.11 -2.65 15.49
N HIS A 139 3.30 -2.06 14.30
CA HIS A 139 2.98 -0.68 14.01
C HIS A 139 2.19 -0.54 12.70
N VAL A 140 0.98 0.01 12.79
CA VAL A 140 0.10 0.21 11.63
C VAL A 140 -0.03 1.70 11.35
N PHE A 141 1.06 2.34 10.93
CA PHE A 141 1.15 3.80 10.77
C PHE A 141 0.75 4.31 9.39
N TYR A 142 0.53 3.43 8.42
CA TYR A 142 0.34 3.84 7.03
C TYR A 142 -1.02 3.43 6.47
N LEU A 143 -1.59 4.32 5.66
CA LEU A 143 -2.90 4.16 5.03
C LEU A 143 -2.77 4.20 3.50
N SER A 144 -3.50 3.33 2.81
CA SER A 144 -3.84 3.53 1.40
C SER A 144 -5.31 3.90 1.31
N TYR A 145 -5.66 5.02 0.68
CA TYR A 145 -7.05 5.40 0.51
C TYR A 145 -7.72 4.51 -0.55
N PRO A 146 -8.87 3.86 -0.24
CA PRO A 146 -9.62 3.10 -1.23
C PRO A 146 -9.92 3.93 -2.47
N PHE A 147 -9.58 3.39 -3.65
CA PHE A 147 -9.75 4.07 -4.94
C PHE A 147 -9.01 5.43 -5.04
N GLY A 148 -8.07 5.71 -4.13
CA GLY A 148 -7.43 7.01 -3.97
C GLY A 148 -8.39 8.12 -3.51
N GLY A 149 -9.57 7.77 -3.01
CA GLY A 149 -10.58 8.72 -2.59
C GLY A 149 -10.31 9.31 -1.21
N TYR A 150 -10.14 10.63 -1.15
CA TYR A 150 -9.95 11.38 0.09
C TYR A 150 -10.65 12.74 0.03
N ASN A 151 -10.97 13.29 1.20
CA ASN A 151 -11.43 14.67 1.39
C ASN A 151 -10.90 15.19 2.73
N ALA A 152 -11.18 16.46 3.07
CA ALA A 152 -10.72 17.06 4.32
C ALA A 152 -11.14 16.25 5.57
N THR A 153 -12.36 15.74 5.58
CA THR A 153 -12.89 14.89 6.66
C THR A 153 -12.07 13.61 6.84
N ALA A 154 -11.78 12.92 5.75
CA ALA A 154 -11.00 11.69 5.78
C ALA A 154 -9.54 11.93 6.14
N ILE A 155 -8.93 13.02 5.67
CA ILE A 155 -7.56 13.40 6.04
C ILE A 155 -7.49 13.68 7.54
N LYS A 156 -8.46 14.42 8.10
CA LYS A 156 -8.54 14.67 9.55
C LYS A 156 -8.67 13.37 10.32
N ALA A 157 -9.63 12.51 9.94
CA ALA A 157 -9.84 11.22 10.59
C ALA A 157 -8.61 10.30 10.51
N ALA A 158 -7.87 10.32 9.39
CA ALA A 158 -6.66 9.52 9.24
C ALA A 158 -5.55 9.97 10.21
N LYS A 159 -5.34 11.29 10.37
CA LYS A 159 -4.40 11.83 11.36
C LYS A 159 -4.82 11.47 12.78
N ASP A 160 -6.08 11.67 13.12
CA ASP A 160 -6.60 11.40 14.46
C ASP A 160 -6.60 9.90 14.82
N ALA A 161 -6.74 9.02 13.81
CA ALA A 161 -6.54 7.57 13.97
C ALA A 161 -5.06 7.18 14.20
N GLY A 162 -4.14 8.14 14.11
CA GLY A 162 -2.70 7.97 14.31
C GLY A 162 -1.92 7.54 13.07
N PHE A 163 -2.45 7.69 11.86
CA PHE A 163 -1.67 7.43 10.64
C PHE A 163 -0.67 8.55 10.39
N HIS A 164 0.57 8.19 10.07
CA HIS A 164 1.66 9.12 9.79
C HIS A 164 1.72 9.48 8.32
N LEU A 165 1.53 8.48 7.45
CA LEU A 165 1.48 8.66 5.99
C LEU A 165 0.22 8.06 5.40
N ALA A 166 -0.25 8.65 4.30
CA ALA A 166 -1.27 8.03 3.46
C ALA A 166 -0.97 8.19 1.97
N VAL A 167 -1.20 7.11 1.21
CA VAL A 167 -0.96 7.03 -0.24
C VAL A 167 -2.27 7.11 -1.02
N THR A 168 -2.20 7.66 -2.24
CA THR A 168 -3.35 7.94 -3.12
C THR A 168 -3.21 7.28 -4.49
N THR A 169 -4.15 7.55 -5.39
CA THR A 169 -4.05 7.21 -6.83
C THR A 169 -3.47 8.32 -7.69
N VAL A 170 -3.13 9.47 -7.11
CA VAL A 170 -2.53 10.57 -7.87
C VAL A 170 -1.18 10.12 -8.40
N ARG A 171 -1.02 10.19 -9.73
CA ARG A 171 0.20 9.74 -10.40
C ARG A 171 1.35 10.68 -10.09
N GLY A 172 2.46 10.13 -9.61
CA GLY A 172 3.69 10.89 -9.40
C GLY A 172 4.70 10.19 -8.50
N LYS A 173 5.86 10.82 -8.39
CA LYS A 173 6.94 10.40 -7.49
C LYS A 173 6.85 11.21 -6.20
N VAL A 174 7.14 10.55 -5.09
CA VAL A 174 7.25 11.18 -3.77
C VAL A 174 8.59 11.91 -3.69
N LYS A 175 8.58 13.09 -3.07
CA LYS A 175 9.76 13.91 -2.81
C LYS A 175 9.71 14.48 -1.38
N PRO A 176 10.85 14.88 -0.81
CA PRO A 176 10.88 15.48 0.53
C PRO A 176 9.97 16.71 0.60
N GLY A 177 9.24 16.85 1.70
CA GLY A 177 8.26 17.92 1.88
C GLY A 177 6.90 17.73 1.18
N ASP A 178 6.69 16.65 0.42
CA ASP A 178 5.34 16.29 -0.04
C ASP A 178 4.39 16.10 1.15
N ASN A 179 3.10 16.39 0.96
CA ASN A 179 2.11 16.22 2.02
C ASN A 179 2.04 14.74 2.45
N PRO A 180 2.35 14.42 3.73
CA PRO A 180 2.46 13.04 4.19
C PRO A 180 1.14 12.27 4.07
N MET A 181 0.01 12.96 4.06
CA MET A 181 -1.32 12.35 3.94
C MET A 181 -1.80 12.20 2.50
N LEU A 182 -1.03 12.63 1.49
CA LEU A 182 -1.46 12.65 0.09
C LEU A 182 -0.36 12.17 -0.85
N LEU A 183 0.39 11.14 -0.45
CA LEU A 183 1.52 10.65 -1.23
C LEU A 183 1.05 10.07 -2.57
N LYS A 184 1.81 10.41 -3.61
CA LYS A 184 1.56 10.00 -4.99
C LYS A 184 2.10 8.60 -5.22
N ARG A 185 1.52 7.89 -6.20
CA ARG A 185 1.98 6.55 -6.59
C ARG A 185 2.12 6.43 -8.10
N LEU A 186 2.97 5.50 -8.54
CA LEU A 186 3.03 5.08 -9.92
C LEU A 186 2.30 3.74 -10.04
N TYR A 187 1.28 3.66 -10.89
CA TYR A 187 0.60 2.41 -11.20
C TYR A 187 1.38 1.66 -12.27
N ILE A 188 1.58 0.36 -12.02
CA ILE A 188 2.02 -0.60 -13.03
C ILE A 188 0.83 -1.52 -13.30
N LEU A 189 0.29 -1.43 -14.51
CA LEU A 189 -0.84 -2.22 -14.97
C LEU A 189 -0.35 -3.55 -15.54
N ARG A 190 -1.25 -4.54 -15.57
CA ARG A 190 -0.99 -5.84 -16.21
C ARG A 190 -0.56 -5.72 -17.68
N THR A 191 -1.00 -4.66 -18.36
CA THR A 191 -0.71 -4.38 -19.77
C THR A 191 0.56 -3.56 -19.98
N ASP A 192 1.21 -3.08 -18.92
CA ASP A 192 2.43 -2.29 -19.05
C ASP A 192 3.61 -3.20 -19.40
N SER A 193 4.33 -2.82 -20.46
CA SER A 193 5.58 -3.48 -20.82
C SER A 193 6.71 -3.09 -19.86
N LEU A 194 7.84 -3.82 -19.95
CA LEU A 194 9.04 -3.50 -19.20
C LEU A 194 9.54 -2.07 -19.53
N GLU A 195 9.45 -1.67 -20.78
CA GLU A 195 9.83 -0.34 -21.27
C GLU A 195 8.96 0.74 -20.62
N THR A 196 7.65 0.55 -20.60
CA THR A 196 6.70 1.46 -19.93
C THR A 196 7.03 1.58 -18.44
N MET A 197 7.19 0.45 -17.74
CA MET A 197 7.58 0.47 -16.32
C MET A 197 8.91 1.21 -16.12
N SER A 198 9.91 0.94 -16.95
CA SER A 198 11.24 1.55 -16.84
C SER A 198 11.19 3.07 -16.98
N ARG A 199 10.36 3.59 -17.90
CA ARG A 199 10.17 5.03 -18.14
C ARG A 199 9.46 5.70 -16.97
N LEU A 200 8.48 5.04 -16.36
CA LEU A 200 7.77 5.56 -15.20
C LEU A 200 8.68 5.70 -13.98
N ILE A 201 9.50 4.68 -13.72
CA ILE A 201 10.34 4.60 -12.52
C ILE A 201 11.57 5.50 -12.67
N SER A 202 12.20 5.54 -13.85
CA SER A 202 13.47 6.24 -14.06
C SER A 202 13.35 7.75 -13.81
N ASN A 203 14.29 8.30 -13.05
CA ASN A 203 14.50 9.75 -12.92
C ASN A 203 15.31 10.23 -14.14
N GLN A 204 14.71 10.23 -15.33
CA GLN A 204 15.35 10.94 -16.43
C GLN A 204 15.17 12.45 -16.19
N PRO A 205 16.20 13.27 -16.42
CA PRO A 205 15.98 14.70 -16.59
C PRO A 205 14.94 14.86 -17.70
N GLN A 206 13.93 15.69 -17.49
CA GLN A 206 13.20 16.22 -18.62
C GLN A 206 14.23 17.08 -19.36
N GLY A 207 14.72 16.55 -20.48
CA GLY A 207 15.56 17.32 -21.41
C GLY A 207 14.75 18.44 -22.05
#